data_AF-V5HD81-F1
#
_entry.id   AF-V5HD81-F1
#
_cell.length_a   1.000
_cell.length_b   1.000
_cell.length_c   1.000
_cell.angle_alpha   90.00
_cell.angle_beta   90.00
_cell.angle_gamma   90.00
#
_symmetry.space_group_name_H-M   'P 1'
#
loop_
_entity.id
_entity.type
_entity.pdbx_description
1 polymer ?
#
loop_
_entity_poly.entity_id
_entity_poly.type
_entity_poly.pdbx_seq_one_letter_code
_entity_poly.pdbx_strand_id
1 'polypeptide(L)'
;YKNNTDTKMFLLKFTDLQNNPIGTINWFAVHPTSMNNSNKLISGDNKGYAEMMFEKKMNGNSLPGKGPFIAAFAQSNEGDVSPNLQGPRCIDTGRPCDFEKSTCNGRTEKCIAFGPGKDMFESTKIIGQRQMHEALDLFNSASQKLSGSVKSAYQTVNMGNYEVGDNEAEPTTTCTAALGYSFAAGTTDGPGQFDFTQSTTRSTPFWNFVRDFIGKPSKEAIKCHSPKPILLPVGELRFPYPWVASVVPTQLLKIGQLYIIGAPGEFTTMSGRRLRASVEKVVTAKDKDAKVVLAGLSNTYTHYVATYEEYQVQRYEGASTIYGPHTLAAYQKQFEILAQHLTSGSNLSAGPALPNLLSKQISFKTGVVYDGTPLGKRFGDVVTDAKQSYSKGERVVVTFVSGHPRNNLLLEGTYLKVEKLGKDGQSWDVVATDGSWETKFYWRRTAPIFGQSQVTVTWDIPDDAEPGTYRIRHFGHSRNLLQMVSPYEGTSGRFKVNP
;
A
#
# COMPACT_ATOMS: atom_id res chain seq x y z
N TYR A 1 11.05 -10.85 -22.94
CA TYR A 1 11.30 -11.03 -21.50
C TYR A 1 11.07 -12.49 -21.13
N LYS A 2 11.77 -13.04 -20.12
CA LYS A 2 11.62 -14.47 -19.72
C LYS A 2 10.41 -14.72 -18.80
N ASN A 3 10.04 -13.73 -17.98
CA ASN A 3 8.95 -13.82 -16.99
C ASN A 3 7.85 -12.79 -17.27
N ASN A 4 6.63 -13.10 -16.86
CA ASN A 4 5.46 -12.21 -16.91
C ASN A 4 5.40 -11.21 -15.75
N THR A 5 6.28 -11.33 -14.76
CA THR A 5 6.50 -10.35 -13.69
C THR A 5 7.93 -9.81 -13.74
N ASP A 6 8.17 -8.63 -13.16
CA ASP A 6 9.51 -8.09 -13.00
C ASP A 6 10.20 -8.62 -11.75
N THR A 7 11.10 -9.58 -11.96
CA THR A 7 11.82 -10.28 -10.89
C THR A 7 13.08 -9.56 -10.43
N LYS A 8 13.37 -8.35 -10.93
CA LYS A 8 14.59 -7.60 -10.60
C LYS A 8 14.32 -6.60 -9.49
N MET A 9 15.02 -6.73 -8.37
CA MET A 9 15.09 -5.73 -7.31
C MET A 9 16.23 -4.74 -7.60
N PHE A 10 16.00 -3.46 -7.30
CA PHE A 10 17.03 -2.42 -7.35
C PHE A 10 17.21 -1.83 -5.96
N LEU A 11 18.46 -1.73 -5.50
CA LEU A 11 18.81 -1.20 -4.20
C LEU A 11 19.69 0.05 -4.35
N LEU A 12 19.32 1.11 -3.63
CA LEU A 12 20.19 2.26 -3.38
C LEU A 12 20.67 2.20 -1.93
N LYS A 13 22.00 2.18 -1.75
CA LYS A 13 22.68 2.12 -0.44
C LYS A 13 23.22 3.51 -0.09
N PHE A 14 22.97 3.93 1.15
CA PHE A 14 23.51 5.17 1.72
C PHE A 14 24.54 4.83 2.79
N THR A 15 25.71 5.47 2.73
CA THR A 15 26.76 5.36 3.76
C THR A 15 27.28 6.73 4.14
N ASP A 16 27.89 6.84 5.32
CA ASP A 16 28.68 8.02 5.68
C ASP A 16 30.04 8.03 4.96
N LEU A 17 30.89 9.01 5.28
CA LEU A 17 32.22 9.15 4.70
C LEU A 17 33.20 8.05 5.15
N GLN A 18 32.88 7.33 6.22
CA GLN A 18 33.64 6.19 6.75
C GLN A 18 33.10 4.84 6.25
N ASN A 19 32.13 4.85 5.33
CA ASN A 19 31.39 3.69 4.82
C ASN A 19 30.50 2.98 5.86
N ASN A 20 30.17 3.64 6.98
CA ASN A 20 29.16 3.11 7.88
C ASN A 20 27.77 3.22 7.24
N PRO A 21 26.92 2.20 7.39
CA PRO A 21 25.60 2.16 6.76
C PRO A 21 24.65 3.21 7.39
N ILE A 22 24.02 4.04 6.56
CA ILE A 22 23.00 5.03 6.98
C ILE A 22 21.58 4.54 6.65
N GLY A 23 21.39 3.94 5.48
CA GLY A 23 20.06 3.50 5.07
C GLY A 23 20.03 2.90 3.67
N THR A 24 18.82 2.52 3.25
CA THR A 24 18.60 1.95 1.92
C THR A 24 17.20 2.21 1.37
N ILE A 25 17.08 2.29 0.05
CA ILE A 25 15.79 2.24 -0.66
C ILE A 25 15.82 1.07 -1.64
N ASN A 26 14.77 0.24 -1.60
CA ASN A 26 14.62 -0.97 -2.41
C ASN A 26 13.38 -0.86 -3.29
N TRP A 27 13.53 -0.96 -4.61
CA TRP A 27 12.41 -1.01 -5.56
C TRP A 27 12.18 -2.44 -6.04
N PHE A 28 10.98 -2.95 -5.83
CA PHE A 28 10.57 -4.27 -6.31
C PHE A 28 9.05 -4.32 -6.54
N ALA A 29 8.62 -4.86 -7.67
CA ALA A 29 7.22 -4.89 -8.09
C ALA A 29 6.47 -6.05 -7.43
N VAL A 30 5.67 -5.78 -6.39
CA VAL A 30 4.73 -6.72 -5.78
C VAL A 30 3.67 -5.98 -4.97
N HIS A 31 2.39 -6.35 -5.12
CA HIS A 31 1.33 -5.75 -4.32
C HIS A 31 1.53 -6.03 -2.81
N PRO A 32 1.24 -5.05 -1.93
CA PRO A 32 1.21 -5.24 -0.48
C PRO A 32 -0.20 -5.73 -0.09
N THR A 33 -0.57 -6.90 -0.60
CA THR A 33 -1.91 -7.53 -0.42
C THR A 33 -1.80 -8.94 0.17
N SER A 34 -0.73 -9.23 0.92
CA SER A 34 -0.63 -10.49 1.67
C SER A 34 -1.68 -10.54 2.79
N MET A 35 -1.95 -9.40 3.42
CA MET A 35 -3.07 -9.18 4.33
C MET A 35 -4.34 -8.87 3.51
N ASN A 36 -5.14 -9.90 3.25
CA ASN A 36 -6.40 -9.76 2.51
C ASN A 36 -7.47 -8.88 3.20
N ASN A 37 -8.58 -8.63 2.49
CA ASN A 37 -9.67 -7.74 2.91
C ASN A 37 -10.44 -8.14 4.20
N SER A 38 -10.22 -9.34 4.75
CA SER A 38 -10.77 -9.74 6.05
C SER A 38 -10.02 -9.13 7.23
N ASN A 39 -8.78 -8.67 7.01
CA ASN A 39 -7.96 -8.01 8.02
C ASN A 39 -8.64 -6.71 8.53
N LYS A 40 -8.50 -6.46 9.83
CA LYS A 40 -8.96 -5.23 10.52
C LYS A 40 -7.84 -4.55 11.32
N LEU A 41 -6.61 -5.02 11.21
CA LEU A 41 -5.43 -4.45 11.86
C LEU A 41 -4.69 -3.54 10.88
N ILE A 42 -4.20 -2.39 11.36
CA ILE A 42 -3.29 -1.55 10.58
C ILE A 42 -1.97 -2.32 10.41
N SER A 43 -1.44 -2.36 9.18
CA SER A 43 -0.22 -3.09 8.85
C SER A 43 0.46 -2.45 7.65
N GLY A 44 1.80 -2.49 7.60
CA GLY A 44 2.59 -2.18 6.41
C GLY A 44 2.67 -3.35 5.41
N ASP A 45 1.95 -4.44 5.66
CA ASP A 45 1.92 -5.65 4.83
C ASP A 45 3.33 -6.25 4.59
N ASN A 46 3.55 -6.91 3.46
CA ASN A 46 4.78 -7.65 3.19
C ASN A 46 6.00 -6.74 3.00
N LYS A 47 5.83 -5.54 2.44
CA LYS A 47 6.89 -4.53 2.31
C LYS A 47 7.24 -3.90 3.65
N GLY A 48 6.25 -3.55 4.47
CA GLY A 48 6.48 -3.06 5.83
C GLY A 48 7.11 -4.11 6.73
N TYR A 49 6.76 -5.39 6.55
CA TYR A 49 7.46 -6.48 7.24
C TYR A 49 8.93 -6.57 6.81
N ALA A 50 9.21 -6.47 5.50
CA ALA A 50 10.57 -6.48 4.98
C ALA A 50 11.42 -5.33 5.54
N GLU A 51 10.83 -4.13 5.58
CA GLU A 51 11.41 -2.92 6.16
C GLU A 51 11.76 -3.11 7.64
N MET A 52 10.77 -3.46 8.45
CA MET A 52 10.94 -3.69 9.89
C MET A 52 12.04 -4.72 10.17
N MET A 53 12.11 -5.80 9.40
CA MET A 53 13.13 -6.84 9.59
C MET A 53 14.53 -6.40 9.15
N PHE A 54 14.65 -5.61 8.08
CA PHE A 54 15.93 -5.04 7.66
C PHE A 54 16.43 -4.06 8.74
N GLU A 55 15.57 -3.16 9.21
CA GLU A 55 15.93 -2.21 10.27
C GLU A 55 16.31 -2.92 11.57
N LYS A 56 15.54 -3.95 11.98
CA LYS A 56 15.89 -4.78 13.14
C LYS A 56 17.28 -5.40 12.99
N LYS A 57 17.63 -5.87 11.80
CA LYS A 57 18.97 -6.44 11.53
C LYS A 57 20.09 -5.41 11.68
N MET A 58 19.86 -4.17 11.26
CA MET A 58 20.88 -3.10 11.24
C MET A 58 20.97 -2.31 12.55
N ASN A 59 19.84 -2.11 13.24
CA ASN A 59 19.73 -1.33 14.48
C ASN A 59 19.86 -2.17 15.76
N GLY A 60 20.12 -3.47 15.64
CA GLY A 60 20.35 -4.38 16.76
C GLY A 60 19.13 -4.50 17.69
N ASN A 61 19.33 -4.18 18.98
CA ASN A 61 18.30 -4.30 20.02
C ASN A 61 17.32 -3.12 20.07
N SER A 62 17.35 -2.21 19.08
CA SER A 62 16.40 -1.11 19.00
C SER A 62 14.98 -1.64 18.76
N LEU A 63 13.99 -1.00 19.38
CA LEU A 63 12.58 -1.31 19.12
C LEU A 63 12.21 -0.93 17.67
N PRO A 64 11.24 -1.63 17.05
CA PRO A 64 10.71 -1.24 15.74
C PRO A 64 10.32 0.24 15.67
N GLY A 65 10.67 0.90 14.56
CA GLY A 65 10.49 2.35 14.39
C GLY A 65 11.48 3.22 15.17
N LYS A 66 12.53 2.63 15.75
CA LYS A 66 13.65 3.34 16.41
C LYS A 66 14.99 2.86 15.84
N GLY A 67 16.01 3.69 16.02
CA GLY A 67 17.37 3.44 15.54
C GLY A 67 17.74 4.39 14.40
N PRO A 68 19.05 4.55 14.13
CA PRO A 68 19.54 5.51 13.13
C PRO A 68 19.47 4.98 11.69
N PHE A 69 19.52 3.66 11.48
CA PHE A 69 19.44 3.08 10.13
C PHE A 69 17.99 3.02 9.66
N ILE A 70 17.74 3.51 8.45
CA ILE A 70 16.41 3.49 7.82
C ILE A 70 16.43 2.60 6.59
N ALA A 71 15.48 1.66 6.51
CA ALA A 71 15.22 0.91 5.28
C ALA A 71 13.91 1.39 4.67
N ALA A 72 13.82 1.44 3.34
CA ALA A 72 12.56 1.69 2.64
C ALA A 72 12.37 0.64 1.55
N PHE A 73 11.18 0.03 1.51
CA PHE A 73 10.78 -0.89 0.44
C PHE A 73 9.74 -0.22 -0.45
N ALA A 74 10.23 0.49 -1.46
CA ALA A 74 9.41 1.20 -2.43
C ALA A 74 8.67 0.24 -3.39
N GLN A 75 7.54 0.73 -3.90
CA GLN A 75 6.81 0.10 -5.00
C GLN A 75 7.47 0.35 -6.34
N SER A 76 7.07 -0.41 -7.36
CA SER A 76 7.59 -0.25 -8.71
C SER A 76 6.46 -0.33 -9.74
N ASN A 77 6.46 -1.31 -10.63
CA ASN A 77 5.38 -1.55 -11.59
C ASN A 77 4.63 -2.85 -11.23
N GLU A 78 3.98 -2.82 -10.07
CA GLU A 78 3.29 -3.96 -9.46
C GLU A 78 1.87 -4.21 -9.96
N GLY A 79 1.34 -3.41 -10.89
CA GLY A 79 -0.10 -3.36 -11.22
C GLY A 79 -0.75 -4.72 -11.53
N ASP A 80 0.00 -5.70 -12.00
CA ASP A 80 -0.47 -7.08 -12.28
C ASP A 80 0.30 -8.16 -11.48
N VAL A 81 0.95 -7.78 -10.38
CA VAL A 81 1.83 -8.65 -9.58
C VAL A 81 1.28 -8.87 -8.18
N SER A 82 0.78 -10.08 -7.93
CA SER A 82 0.25 -10.52 -6.63
C SER A 82 1.33 -11.20 -5.76
N PRO A 83 1.31 -11.02 -4.42
CA PRO A 83 2.13 -11.78 -3.49
C PRO A 83 1.56 -13.19 -3.20
N ASN A 84 0.38 -13.51 -3.70
CA ASN A 84 -0.35 -14.74 -3.37
C ASN A 84 0.05 -15.91 -4.27
N LEU A 85 1.24 -16.45 -3.98
CA LEU A 85 1.96 -17.40 -4.85
C LEU A 85 1.32 -18.77 -5.05
N GLN A 86 0.32 -19.16 -4.24
CA GLN A 86 -0.40 -20.43 -4.47
C GLN A 86 -1.44 -20.33 -5.61
N GLY A 87 -1.65 -19.11 -6.13
CA GLY A 87 -2.51 -18.83 -7.25
C GLY A 87 -4.01 -18.85 -6.91
N PRO A 88 -4.86 -18.45 -7.88
CA PRO A 88 -6.29 -18.29 -7.67
C PRO A 88 -7.04 -19.63 -7.68
N ARG A 89 -7.82 -19.87 -6.62
CA ARG A 89 -8.64 -21.08 -6.44
C ARG A 89 -10.05 -20.75 -5.99
N CYS A 90 -10.96 -21.64 -6.36
CA CYS A 90 -12.34 -21.61 -5.91
C CYS A 90 -12.44 -22.06 -4.46
N ILE A 91 -12.86 -21.18 -3.57
CA ILE A 91 -12.94 -21.47 -2.13
C ILE A 91 -13.93 -22.58 -1.76
N ASP A 92 -14.89 -22.87 -2.64
CA ASP A 92 -15.92 -23.89 -2.45
C ASP A 92 -15.51 -25.28 -2.98
N THR A 93 -14.60 -25.36 -3.95
CA THR A 93 -14.23 -26.62 -4.62
C THR A 93 -12.73 -26.95 -4.58
N GLY A 94 -11.87 -25.98 -4.24
CA GLY A 94 -10.41 -26.10 -4.28
C GLY A 94 -9.79 -26.11 -5.68
N ARG A 95 -10.62 -26.11 -6.74
CA ARG A 95 -10.18 -26.12 -8.14
C ARG A 95 -9.58 -24.76 -8.55
N PRO A 96 -8.69 -24.72 -9.54
CA PRO A 96 -8.26 -23.45 -10.15
C PRO A 96 -9.45 -22.64 -10.64
N CYS A 97 -9.38 -21.31 -10.50
CA CYS A 97 -10.40 -20.44 -11.08
C CYS A 97 -10.39 -20.45 -12.61
N ASP A 98 -11.48 -19.98 -13.21
CA ASP A 98 -11.47 -19.55 -14.61
C ASP A 98 -10.43 -18.42 -14.79
N PHE A 99 -9.48 -18.63 -15.71
CA PHE A 99 -8.35 -17.73 -15.89
C PHE A 99 -8.80 -16.38 -16.44
N GLU A 100 -9.64 -16.37 -17.49
CA GLU A 100 -10.00 -15.15 -18.22
C GLU A 100 -10.87 -14.20 -17.41
N LYS A 101 -11.81 -14.72 -16.62
CA LYS A 101 -12.78 -13.92 -15.88
C LYS A 101 -12.50 -13.86 -14.38
N SER A 102 -11.59 -14.70 -13.87
CA SER A 102 -11.33 -14.88 -12.44
C SER A 102 -12.60 -15.23 -11.68
N THR A 103 -13.28 -16.28 -12.14
CA THR A 103 -14.55 -16.71 -11.55
C THR A 103 -14.57 -18.19 -11.18
N CYS A 104 -15.49 -18.52 -10.29
CA CYS A 104 -15.88 -19.87 -9.93
C CYS A 104 -17.39 -19.98 -10.08
N ASN A 105 -17.85 -20.82 -11.00
CA ASN A 105 -19.26 -20.90 -11.38
C ASN A 105 -19.86 -19.52 -11.76
N GLY A 106 -19.09 -18.72 -12.50
CA GLY A 106 -19.49 -17.38 -12.96
C GLY A 106 -19.44 -16.28 -11.90
N ARG A 107 -18.95 -16.55 -10.69
CA ARG A 107 -18.87 -15.59 -9.59
C ARG A 107 -17.43 -15.27 -9.20
N THR A 108 -17.13 -13.99 -8.99
CA THR A 108 -15.79 -13.51 -8.58
C THR A 108 -15.55 -13.70 -7.10
N GLU A 109 -16.58 -13.63 -6.25
CA GLU A 109 -16.46 -13.68 -4.78
C GLU A 109 -15.84 -14.98 -4.27
N LYS A 110 -15.89 -16.04 -5.08
CA LYS A 110 -15.37 -17.36 -4.77
C LYS A 110 -13.96 -17.61 -5.30
N CYS A 111 -13.46 -16.76 -6.19
CA CYS A 111 -12.14 -16.92 -6.78
C CYS A 111 -11.10 -16.08 -6.03
N ILE A 112 -10.27 -16.73 -5.21
CA ILE A 112 -9.31 -16.05 -4.33
C ILE A 112 -7.92 -16.66 -4.52
N ALA A 113 -6.90 -15.81 -4.63
CA ALA A 113 -5.50 -16.21 -4.62
C ALA A 113 -4.98 -16.32 -3.18
N PHE A 114 -4.20 -17.37 -2.91
CA PHE A 114 -3.70 -17.65 -1.57
C PHE A 114 -2.20 -17.40 -1.44
N GLY A 115 -1.83 -16.80 -0.32
CA GLY A 115 -0.43 -16.63 0.08
C GLY A 115 0.25 -17.96 0.43
N PRO A 116 1.59 -17.97 0.55
CA PRO A 116 2.35 -19.20 0.80
C PRO A 116 2.26 -19.74 2.23
N GLY A 117 1.73 -18.98 3.19
CA GLY A 117 1.61 -19.39 4.59
C GLY A 117 0.28 -20.05 4.94
N LYS A 118 0.15 -20.55 6.18
CA LYS A 118 -1.08 -21.12 6.73
C LYS A 118 -2.20 -20.09 6.93
N ASP A 119 -1.81 -18.83 7.10
CA ASP A 119 -2.70 -17.69 7.25
C ASP A 119 -2.08 -16.44 6.59
N MET A 120 -2.80 -15.33 6.64
CA MET A 120 -2.36 -14.06 6.06
C MET A 120 -1.14 -13.45 6.77
N PHE A 121 -0.98 -13.67 8.08
CA PHE A 121 0.17 -13.16 8.83
C PHE A 121 1.44 -13.92 8.44
N GLU A 122 1.36 -15.25 8.37
CA GLU A 122 2.49 -16.07 7.94
C GLU A 122 2.82 -15.83 6.47
N SER A 123 1.82 -15.67 5.60
CA SER A 123 2.02 -15.30 4.20
C SER A 123 2.74 -13.96 4.07
N THR A 124 2.33 -12.95 4.84
CA THR A 124 2.95 -11.63 4.89
C THR A 124 4.41 -11.71 5.34
N LYS A 125 4.68 -12.47 6.40
CA LYS A 125 6.03 -12.74 6.89
C LYS A 125 6.89 -13.41 5.83
N ILE A 126 6.42 -14.50 5.21
CA ILE A 126 7.19 -15.24 4.18
C ILE A 126 7.55 -14.32 3.00
N ILE A 127 6.60 -13.54 2.48
CA ILE A 127 6.84 -12.65 1.33
C ILE A 127 7.76 -11.50 1.72
N GLY A 128 7.58 -10.91 2.90
CA GLY A 128 8.46 -9.86 3.40
C GLY A 128 9.89 -10.34 3.67
N GLN A 129 10.06 -11.53 4.26
CA GLN A 129 11.39 -12.14 4.48
C GLN A 129 12.16 -12.37 3.17
N ARG A 130 11.47 -12.83 2.12
CA ARG A 130 12.09 -13.02 0.80
C ARG A 130 12.60 -11.70 0.22
N GLN A 131 11.81 -10.63 0.33
CA GLN A 131 12.23 -9.29 -0.11
C GLN A 131 13.41 -8.77 0.73
N MET A 132 13.35 -8.93 2.05
CA MET A 132 14.41 -8.49 2.96
C MET A 132 15.74 -9.21 2.70
N HIS A 133 15.72 -10.53 2.49
CA HIS A 133 16.93 -11.30 2.21
C HIS A 133 17.62 -10.83 0.91
N GLU A 134 16.87 -10.72 -0.18
CA GLU A 134 17.43 -10.22 -1.45
C GLU A 134 17.98 -8.79 -1.30
N ALA A 135 17.25 -7.92 -0.59
CA ALA A 135 17.73 -6.57 -0.32
C ALA A 135 19.02 -6.57 0.50
N LEU A 136 19.13 -7.45 1.50
CA LEU A 136 20.34 -7.56 2.32
C LEU A 136 21.54 -8.07 1.51
N ASP A 137 21.32 -9.04 0.63
CA ASP A 137 22.36 -9.56 -0.27
C ASP A 137 22.85 -8.44 -1.21
N LEU A 138 21.92 -7.72 -1.84
CA LEU A 138 22.25 -6.55 -2.67
C LEU A 138 22.98 -5.47 -1.88
N PHE A 139 22.59 -5.21 -0.62
CA PHE A 139 23.20 -4.19 0.23
C PHE A 139 24.65 -4.53 0.57
N ASN A 140 24.94 -5.81 0.79
CA ASN A 140 26.27 -6.32 1.10
C ASN A 140 27.16 -6.38 -0.15
N SER A 141 26.59 -6.70 -1.31
CA SER A 141 27.34 -6.78 -2.58
C SER A 141 27.45 -5.44 -3.32
N ALA A 142 26.72 -4.40 -2.92
CA ALA A 142 26.69 -3.11 -3.59
C ALA A 142 28.09 -2.46 -3.62
N SER A 143 28.65 -2.32 -4.82
CA SER A 143 29.99 -1.78 -5.07
C SER A 143 30.01 -0.59 -6.04
N GLN A 144 28.97 -0.43 -6.87
CA GLN A 144 28.89 0.69 -7.81
C GLN A 144 28.49 1.97 -7.08
N LYS A 145 29.47 2.88 -6.89
CA LYS A 145 29.23 4.20 -6.34
C LYS A 145 28.52 5.10 -7.37
N LEU A 146 27.43 5.75 -6.95
CA LEU A 146 26.81 6.82 -7.73
C LEU A 146 27.62 8.12 -7.61
N SER A 147 27.75 8.83 -8.72
CA SER A 147 28.47 10.10 -8.82
C SER A 147 27.82 11.02 -9.84
N GLY A 148 27.99 12.33 -9.65
CA GLY A 148 27.44 13.35 -10.53
C GLY A 148 26.38 14.22 -9.87
N SER A 149 25.62 14.94 -10.69
CA SER A 149 24.65 15.93 -10.22
C SER A 149 23.37 15.30 -9.68
N VAL A 150 22.73 16.02 -8.77
CA VAL A 150 21.34 15.78 -8.36
C VAL A 150 20.45 16.79 -9.07
N LYS A 151 19.44 16.32 -9.80
CA LYS A 151 18.49 17.18 -10.54
C LYS A 151 17.08 16.62 -10.40
N SER A 152 16.09 17.46 -10.67
CA SER A 152 14.69 17.02 -10.77
C SER A 152 13.99 17.76 -11.91
N ALA A 153 13.03 17.08 -12.53
CA ALA A 153 12.11 17.65 -13.50
C ALA A 153 10.69 17.35 -13.01
N TYR A 154 9.84 18.37 -13.02
CA TYR A 154 8.46 18.27 -12.57
C TYR A 154 7.58 19.04 -13.53
N GLN A 155 6.46 18.44 -13.92
CA GLN A 155 5.44 19.09 -14.73
C GLN A 155 4.08 18.48 -14.42
N THR A 156 3.07 19.33 -14.28
CA THR A 156 1.69 18.88 -14.27
C THR A 156 1.15 18.77 -15.69
N VAL A 157 0.32 17.78 -15.96
CA VAL A 157 -0.26 17.58 -17.30
C VAL A 157 -1.73 17.24 -17.22
N ASN A 158 -2.51 17.69 -18.20
CA ASN A 158 -3.92 17.33 -18.28
C ASN A 158 -4.08 15.95 -18.94
N MET A 159 -4.02 14.88 -18.14
CA MET A 159 -4.22 13.51 -18.62
C MET A 159 -5.65 13.24 -19.09
N GLY A 160 -6.62 14.10 -18.77
CA GLY A 160 -7.98 14.00 -19.30
C GLY A 160 -8.11 14.43 -20.78
N ASN A 161 -7.07 15.02 -21.35
CA ASN A 161 -6.98 15.44 -22.75
C ASN A 161 -5.52 15.68 -23.15
N TYR A 162 -4.72 14.61 -23.22
CA TYR A 162 -3.30 14.64 -23.54
C TYR A 162 -3.06 14.06 -24.93
N GLU A 163 -2.34 14.77 -25.78
CA GLU A 163 -2.07 14.37 -27.16
C GLU A 163 -0.82 13.47 -27.27
N VAL A 164 -0.99 12.24 -27.75
CA VAL A 164 0.08 11.23 -27.81
C VAL A 164 0.65 11.02 -29.21
N GLY A 165 -0.06 11.41 -30.27
CA GLY A 165 0.39 11.25 -31.65
C GLY A 165 1.11 12.49 -32.21
N ASP A 166 1.76 12.31 -33.35
CA ASP A 166 2.34 13.39 -34.19
C ASP A 166 1.55 13.60 -35.50
N ASN A 167 0.48 12.81 -35.71
CA ASN A 167 -0.37 12.94 -36.88
C ASN A 167 -1.44 14.02 -36.66
N GLU A 168 -1.20 15.22 -37.18
CA GLU A 168 -2.13 16.35 -37.10
C GLU A 168 -3.51 16.06 -37.75
N ALA A 169 -3.58 15.11 -38.70
CA ALA A 169 -4.83 14.77 -39.37
C ALA A 169 -5.77 13.89 -38.51
N GLU A 170 -5.21 13.07 -37.61
CA GLU A 170 -5.96 12.24 -36.64
C GLU A 170 -5.20 12.18 -35.30
N PRO A 171 -5.24 13.25 -34.50
CA PRO A 171 -4.53 13.30 -33.22
C PRO A 171 -5.10 12.24 -32.27
N THR A 172 -4.25 11.30 -31.87
CA THR A 172 -4.59 10.34 -30.82
C THR A 172 -4.45 11.03 -29.47
N THR A 173 -5.52 11.04 -28.69
CA THR A 173 -5.58 11.70 -27.37
C THR A 173 -5.96 10.70 -26.27
N THR A 174 -5.63 11.02 -25.03
CA THR A 174 -6.22 10.37 -23.87
C THR A 174 -7.67 10.82 -23.65
N CYS A 175 -8.40 10.07 -22.85
CA CYS A 175 -9.82 10.29 -22.61
C CYS A 175 -10.08 11.01 -21.28
N THR A 176 -11.26 11.64 -21.17
CA THR A 176 -11.83 11.99 -19.87
C THR A 176 -11.92 10.73 -19.00
N ALA A 177 -11.66 10.86 -17.70
CA ALA A 177 -11.46 9.70 -16.85
C ALA A 177 -12.70 8.80 -16.72
N ALA A 178 -12.57 7.49 -16.86
CA ALA A 178 -13.67 6.53 -16.66
C ALA A 178 -13.21 5.15 -16.19
N LEU A 179 -14.00 4.55 -15.30
CA LEU A 179 -13.84 3.18 -14.81
C LEU A 179 -14.76 2.22 -15.56
N GLY A 180 -14.22 1.08 -15.95
CA GLY A 180 -14.95 0.04 -16.68
C GLY A 180 -15.75 -0.89 -15.77
N TYR A 181 -16.59 -1.77 -16.33
CA TYR A 181 -17.35 -2.75 -15.55
C TYR A 181 -16.46 -3.66 -14.71
N SER A 182 -15.33 -4.14 -15.27
CA SER A 182 -14.41 -5.03 -14.55
C SER A 182 -13.70 -4.36 -13.37
N PHE A 183 -13.79 -3.04 -13.19
CA PHE A 183 -13.35 -2.38 -11.95
C PHE A 183 -14.13 -2.93 -10.74
N ALA A 184 -15.45 -3.10 -10.87
CA ALA A 184 -16.29 -3.61 -9.79
C ALA A 184 -16.13 -5.13 -9.55
N ALA A 185 -15.44 -5.84 -10.45
CA ALA A 185 -15.11 -7.26 -10.28
C ALA A 185 -13.97 -7.51 -9.28
N GLY A 186 -13.19 -6.48 -8.96
CA GLY A 186 -11.98 -6.61 -8.14
C GLY A 186 -10.95 -7.58 -8.75
N THR A 187 -10.05 -8.10 -7.92
CA THR A 187 -9.03 -9.07 -8.33
C THR A 187 -9.10 -10.34 -7.51
N THR A 188 -8.25 -11.31 -7.83
CA THR A 188 -8.12 -12.53 -7.02
C THR A 188 -7.52 -12.25 -5.64
N ASP A 189 -6.88 -11.10 -5.42
CA ASP A 189 -6.36 -10.68 -4.11
C ASP A 189 -7.43 -9.99 -3.24
N GLY A 190 -8.52 -9.58 -3.87
CA GLY A 190 -9.64 -8.88 -3.24
C GLY A 190 -10.80 -8.85 -4.22
N PRO A 191 -11.63 -9.89 -4.27
CA PRO A 191 -12.70 -9.97 -5.25
C PRO A 191 -13.76 -8.90 -4.96
N GLY A 192 -14.36 -8.43 -6.04
CA GLY A 192 -15.52 -7.56 -6.01
C GLY A 192 -16.78 -8.28 -5.56
N GLN A 193 -17.93 -7.74 -5.93
CA GLN A 193 -19.23 -8.30 -5.57
C GLN A 193 -20.19 -8.25 -6.77
N PHE A 194 -21.34 -8.90 -6.62
CA PHE A 194 -22.42 -8.95 -7.61
C PHE A 194 -22.05 -9.79 -8.84
N ASP A 195 -22.70 -9.54 -9.98
CA ASP A 195 -22.51 -10.25 -11.24
C ASP A 195 -21.34 -9.69 -12.08
N PHE A 196 -20.50 -8.81 -11.52
CA PHE A 196 -19.32 -8.29 -12.20
C PHE A 196 -18.22 -9.35 -12.30
N THR A 197 -17.70 -9.52 -13.52
CA THR A 197 -16.56 -10.39 -13.82
C THR A 197 -15.44 -9.62 -14.50
N GLN A 198 -14.20 -10.10 -14.40
CA GLN A 198 -13.12 -9.54 -15.22
C GLN A 198 -13.32 -9.88 -16.70
N SER A 199 -12.58 -9.19 -17.57
CA SER A 199 -12.63 -9.32 -19.02
C SER A 199 -13.98 -8.96 -19.65
N THR A 200 -14.69 -8.02 -19.04
CA THR A 200 -15.98 -7.54 -19.54
C THR A 200 -15.79 -6.44 -20.58
N THR A 201 -16.13 -6.73 -21.84
CA THR A 201 -16.06 -5.78 -22.98
C THR A 201 -17.43 -5.30 -23.47
N ARG A 202 -18.52 -5.79 -22.86
CA ARG A 202 -19.90 -5.40 -23.20
C ARG A 202 -20.65 -4.98 -21.94
N SER A 203 -21.46 -3.93 -22.05
CA SER A 203 -22.31 -3.48 -20.96
C SER A 203 -23.60 -4.29 -20.86
N THR A 204 -24.29 -4.21 -19.72
CA THR A 204 -25.61 -4.83 -19.53
C THR A 204 -26.68 -3.75 -19.30
N PRO A 205 -27.94 -3.97 -19.74
CA PRO A 205 -29.00 -2.97 -19.56
C PRO A 205 -29.22 -2.57 -18.09
N PHE A 206 -29.14 -3.52 -17.16
CA PHE A 206 -29.32 -3.27 -15.73
C PHE A 206 -28.25 -2.32 -15.17
N TRP A 207 -26.97 -2.61 -15.39
CA TRP A 207 -25.89 -1.76 -14.89
C TRP A 207 -25.77 -0.44 -15.64
N ASN A 208 -26.19 -0.38 -16.91
CA ASN A 208 -26.34 0.89 -17.63
C ASN A 208 -27.40 1.78 -16.98
N PHE A 209 -28.54 1.23 -16.54
CA PHE A 209 -29.56 1.99 -15.82
C PHE A 209 -29.02 2.53 -14.48
N VAL A 210 -28.34 1.68 -13.70
CA VAL A 210 -27.73 2.09 -12.42
C VAL A 210 -26.67 3.17 -12.62
N ARG A 211 -25.79 3.01 -13.62
CA ARG A 211 -24.81 4.04 -14.00
C ARG A 211 -25.49 5.34 -14.38
N ASP A 212 -26.49 5.29 -15.26
CA ASP A 212 -27.13 6.49 -15.81
C ASP A 212 -27.87 7.29 -14.73
N PHE A 213 -28.25 6.66 -13.61
CA PHE A 213 -28.74 7.35 -12.40
C PHE A 213 -27.65 8.16 -11.69
N ILE A 214 -26.39 7.69 -11.69
CA ILE A 214 -25.23 8.42 -11.12
C ILE A 214 -24.74 9.49 -12.09
N GLY A 215 -24.60 9.12 -13.36
CA GLY A 215 -24.20 9.99 -14.46
C GLY A 215 -24.02 9.20 -15.75
N LYS A 216 -24.71 9.63 -16.80
CA LYS A 216 -24.65 8.99 -18.12
C LYS A 216 -23.39 9.44 -18.87
N PRO A 217 -22.54 8.51 -19.35
CA PRO A 217 -21.34 8.84 -20.10
C PRO A 217 -21.67 9.50 -21.44
N SER A 218 -20.88 10.50 -21.84
CA SER A 218 -20.95 11.10 -23.17
C SER A 218 -20.65 10.11 -24.29
N LYS A 219 -21.12 10.39 -25.52
CA LYS A 219 -20.83 9.53 -26.69
C LYS A 219 -19.34 9.54 -27.02
N GLU A 220 -18.71 10.69 -26.79
CA GLU A 220 -17.30 10.95 -26.97
C GLU A 220 -16.48 10.09 -26.00
N ALA A 221 -16.86 10.04 -24.72
CA ALA A 221 -16.23 9.17 -23.73
C ALA A 221 -16.38 7.69 -24.09
N ILE A 222 -17.59 7.24 -24.49
CA ILE A 222 -17.81 5.85 -24.91
C ILE A 222 -16.91 5.48 -26.10
N LYS A 223 -16.81 6.35 -27.11
CA LYS A 223 -15.97 6.12 -28.28
C LYS A 223 -14.49 6.08 -27.89
N CYS A 224 -14.03 7.03 -27.08
CA CYS A 224 -12.63 7.14 -26.67
C CYS A 224 -12.17 5.95 -25.82
N HIS A 225 -13.05 5.46 -24.93
CA HIS A 225 -12.73 4.35 -24.02
C HIS A 225 -12.83 2.96 -24.64
N SER A 226 -13.37 2.82 -25.85
CA SER A 226 -13.54 1.52 -26.50
C SER A 226 -12.25 0.67 -26.44
N PRO A 227 -12.34 -0.63 -26.09
CA PRO A 227 -13.53 -1.45 -25.89
C PRO A 227 -14.08 -1.47 -24.46
N LYS A 228 -13.63 -0.58 -23.56
CA LYS A 228 -14.09 -0.54 -22.16
C LYS A 228 -15.58 -0.15 -22.08
N PRO A 229 -16.44 -1.01 -21.51
CA PRO A 229 -17.79 -0.60 -21.13
C PRO A 229 -17.70 0.28 -19.88
N ILE A 230 -18.02 1.57 -20.00
CA ILE A 230 -17.95 2.51 -18.87
C ILE A 230 -19.01 2.17 -17.83
N LEU A 231 -18.56 1.90 -16.60
CA LEU A 231 -19.38 1.78 -15.40
C LEU A 231 -19.52 3.12 -14.68
N LEU A 232 -18.44 3.91 -14.57
CA LEU A 232 -18.45 5.21 -13.91
C LEU A 232 -17.69 6.26 -14.75
N PRO A 233 -18.34 7.30 -15.29
CA PRO A 233 -17.69 8.38 -16.03
C PRO A 233 -17.10 9.44 -15.09
N VAL A 234 -16.20 9.03 -14.19
CA VAL A 234 -15.69 9.84 -13.07
C VAL A 234 -15.04 11.18 -13.47
N GLY A 235 -14.56 11.33 -14.70
CA GLY A 235 -14.02 12.57 -15.25
C GLY A 235 -15.08 13.59 -15.69
N GLU A 236 -16.31 13.14 -15.90
CA GLU A 236 -17.48 13.97 -16.24
C GLU A 236 -18.28 14.36 -14.99
N LEU A 237 -18.09 13.65 -13.86
CA LEU A 237 -18.74 13.94 -12.59
C LEU A 237 -18.02 15.06 -11.82
N ARG A 238 -18.73 16.17 -11.57
CA ARG A 238 -18.19 17.37 -10.93
C ARG A 238 -18.86 17.76 -9.60
N PHE A 239 -19.95 17.09 -9.23
CA PHE A 239 -20.68 17.36 -7.98
C PHE A 239 -20.39 16.27 -6.95
N PRO A 240 -20.11 16.62 -5.66
CA PRO A 240 -19.94 17.98 -5.12
C PRO A 240 -18.61 18.67 -5.52
N TYR A 241 -17.66 17.89 -6.04
CA TYR A 241 -16.38 18.34 -6.63
C TYR A 241 -15.93 17.26 -7.64
N PRO A 242 -14.88 17.48 -8.47
CA PRO A 242 -14.37 16.44 -9.37
C PRO A 242 -14.02 15.15 -8.63
N TRP A 243 -14.48 14.01 -9.14
CA TRP A 243 -14.31 12.71 -8.45
C TRP A 243 -12.91 12.13 -8.60
N VAL A 244 -12.20 12.49 -9.66
CA VAL A 244 -10.81 12.07 -9.92
C VAL A 244 -9.99 13.22 -10.48
N ALA A 245 -8.66 13.13 -10.37
CA ALA A 245 -7.75 14.11 -10.94
C ALA A 245 -7.79 14.07 -12.48
N SER A 246 -7.92 15.23 -13.12
CA SER A 246 -7.67 15.38 -14.57
C SER A 246 -6.27 15.94 -14.84
N VAL A 247 -5.76 16.76 -13.90
CA VAL A 247 -4.40 17.28 -13.91
C VAL A 247 -3.54 16.41 -13.00
N VAL A 248 -2.46 15.86 -13.55
CA VAL A 248 -1.62 14.87 -12.89
C VAL A 248 -0.18 15.38 -12.78
N PRO A 249 0.44 15.38 -11.59
CA PRO A 249 1.86 15.65 -11.43
C PRO A 249 2.70 14.52 -12.00
N THR A 250 3.70 14.85 -12.82
CA THR A 250 4.73 13.93 -13.29
C THR A 250 6.11 14.42 -12.83
N GLN A 251 6.96 13.50 -12.38
CA GLN A 251 8.26 13.84 -11.81
C GLN A 251 9.33 12.82 -12.17
N LEU A 252 10.49 13.31 -12.64
CA LEU A 252 11.69 12.52 -12.84
C LEU A 252 12.81 13.07 -11.97
N LEU A 253 13.39 12.23 -11.12
CA LEU A 253 14.52 12.59 -10.27
C LEU A 253 15.81 11.99 -10.84
N LYS A 254 16.93 12.71 -10.70
CA LYS A 254 18.27 12.25 -11.05
C LYS A 254 19.18 12.34 -9.84
N ILE A 255 19.89 11.26 -9.53
CA ILE A 255 20.95 11.19 -8.52
C ILE A 255 22.17 10.53 -9.17
N GLY A 256 23.10 11.34 -9.68
CA GLY A 256 24.23 10.82 -10.45
C GLY A 256 23.75 10.07 -11.70
N GLN A 257 24.06 8.79 -11.80
CA GLN A 257 23.64 7.89 -12.88
C GLN A 257 22.22 7.31 -12.67
N LEU A 258 21.61 7.47 -11.49
CA LEU A 258 20.29 6.94 -11.20
C LEU A 258 19.19 7.93 -11.60
N TYR A 259 18.20 7.46 -12.35
CA TYR A 259 16.98 8.19 -12.67
C TYR A 259 15.77 7.46 -12.06
N ILE A 260 14.93 8.18 -11.34
CA ILE A 260 13.76 7.65 -10.63
C ILE A 260 12.51 8.27 -11.25
N ILE A 261 11.72 7.44 -11.93
CA ILE A 261 10.41 7.80 -12.48
C ILE A 261 9.40 7.79 -11.34
N GLY A 262 8.86 8.95 -10.96
CA GLY A 262 7.73 9.05 -10.04
C GLY A 262 6.41 8.84 -10.80
N ALA A 263 5.95 7.60 -10.85
CA ALA A 263 4.79 7.17 -11.63
C ALA A 263 3.47 7.33 -10.81
N PRO A 264 2.49 8.14 -11.27
CA PRO A 264 1.30 8.49 -10.50
C PRO A 264 0.16 7.46 -10.60
N GLY A 265 0.46 6.18 -10.36
CA GLY A 265 -0.49 5.07 -10.43
C GLY A 265 0.21 3.73 -10.61
N GLU A 266 -0.58 2.68 -10.86
CA GLU A 266 -0.12 1.29 -10.80
C GLU A 266 0.12 0.75 -12.19
N PHE A 267 1.39 0.78 -12.59
CA PHE A 267 1.80 0.30 -13.90
C PHE A 267 1.84 -1.22 -13.89
N THR A 268 1.21 -1.86 -14.87
CA THR A 268 1.39 -3.30 -15.12
C THR A 268 2.83 -3.61 -15.43
N THR A 269 3.21 -4.89 -15.38
CA THR A 269 4.58 -5.34 -15.63
C THR A 269 5.09 -4.82 -16.98
N MET A 270 4.30 -4.97 -18.05
CA MET A 270 4.74 -4.53 -19.37
C MET A 270 4.69 -3.00 -19.51
N SER A 271 3.74 -2.33 -18.87
CA SER A 271 3.68 -0.87 -18.85
C SER A 271 4.92 -0.26 -18.20
N GLY A 272 5.34 -0.79 -17.05
CA GLY A 272 6.55 -0.33 -16.36
C GLY A 272 7.84 -0.64 -17.14
N ARG A 273 7.90 -1.78 -17.83
CA ARG A 273 9.01 -2.10 -18.76
C ARG A 273 9.11 -1.10 -19.91
N ARG A 274 7.99 -0.83 -20.59
CA ARG A 274 7.94 0.10 -21.73
C ARG A 274 8.27 1.53 -21.32
N LEU A 275 7.72 1.99 -20.20
CA LEU A 275 8.00 3.32 -19.67
C LEU A 275 9.47 3.50 -19.28
N ARG A 276 10.06 2.53 -18.57
CA ARG A 276 11.50 2.56 -18.27
C ARG A 276 12.33 2.58 -19.55
N ALA A 277 12.02 1.74 -20.53
CA ALA A 277 12.76 1.69 -21.79
C ALA A 277 12.71 3.03 -22.57
N SER A 278 11.56 3.70 -22.58
CA SER A 278 11.40 5.05 -23.16
C SER A 278 12.35 6.07 -22.50
N VAL A 279 12.40 6.11 -21.18
CA VAL A 279 13.29 7.01 -20.44
C VAL A 279 14.75 6.60 -20.60
N GLU A 280 15.07 5.31 -20.50
CA GLU A 280 16.41 4.74 -20.68
C GLU A 280 17.00 5.13 -22.03
N LYS A 281 16.22 5.03 -23.12
CA LYS A 281 16.64 5.44 -24.46
C LYS A 281 17.12 6.89 -24.48
N VAL A 282 16.40 7.81 -23.83
CA VAL A 282 16.76 9.23 -23.79
C VAL A 282 18.01 9.46 -22.94
N VAL A 283 18.05 8.91 -21.72
CA VAL A 283 19.14 9.23 -20.76
C VAL A 283 20.46 8.57 -21.15
N THR A 284 20.42 7.34 -21.70
CA THR A 284 21.62 6.60 -22.11
C THR A 284 22.29 7.15 -23.36
N ALA A 285 21.57 7.93 -24.16
CA ALA A 285 22.16 8.69 -25.27
C ALA A 285 23.16 9.76 -24.79
N LYS A 286 23.06 10.19 -23.53
CA LYS A 286 23.99 11.15 -22.89
C LYS A 286 24.87 10.52 -21.80
N ASP A 287 24.40 9.47 -21.15
CA ASP A 287 25.09 8.78 -20.05
C ASP A 287 24.88 7.26 -20.15
N LYS A 288 25.82 6.54 -20.77
CA LYS A 288 25.70 5.09 -21.02
C LYS A 288 25.55 4.24 -19.75
N ASP A 289 25.97 4.77 -18.60
CA ASP A 289 25.91 4.07 -17.32
C ASP A 289 24.61 4.33 -16.55
N ALA A 290 23.73 5.18 -17.11
CA ALA A 290 22.46 5.54 -16.50
C ALA A 290 21.61 4.31 -16.15
N LYS A 291 20.98 4.35 -14.98
CA LYS A 291 20.02 3.35 -14.51
C LYS A 291 18.67 4.01 -14.30
N VAL A 292 17.60 3.39 -14.77
CA VAL A 292 16.24 3.90 -14.59
C VAL A 292 15.46 2.93 -13.70
N VAL A 293 14.90 3.48 -12.62
CA VAL A 293 13.96 2.77 -11.76
C VAL A 293 12.60 3.46 -11.83
N LEU A 294 11.55 2.69 -11.61
CA LEU A 294 10.18 3.19 -11.55
C LEU A 294 9.69 3.06 -10.11
N ALA A 295 9.16 4.15 -9.57
CA ALA A 295 8.49 4.23 -8.29
C ALA A 295 6.98 4.46 -8.51
N GLY A 296 6.18 3.41 -8.33
CA GLY A 296 4.71 3.47 -8.40
C GLY A 296 4.11 4.31 -7.27
N LEU A 297 2.80 4.59 -7.35
CA LEU A 297 2.06 5.41 -6.36
C LEU A 297 2.69 6.76 -6.00
N SER A 298 3.43 7.38 -6.91
CA SER A 298 4.14 8.62 -6.61
C SER A 298 3.24 9.84 -6.80
N ASN A 299 3.28 10.77 -5.84
CA ASN A 299 2.64 12.09 -5.84
C ASN A 299 1.09 12.09 -5.80
N THR A 300 0.43 11.37 -6.71
CA THR A 300 -1.02 11.23 -6.76
C THR A 300 -1.41 9.84 -7.24
N TYR A 301 -2.67 9.45 -7.01
CA TYR A 301 -3.20 8.15 -7.42
C TYR A 301 -4.18 8.31 -8.59
N THR A 302 -3.86 7.68 -9.72
CA THR A 302 -4.72 7.66 -10.92
C THR A 302 -5.12 6.25 -11.34
N HIS A 303 -5.27 5.35 -10.37
CA HIS A 303 -5.56 3.92 -10.60
C HIS A 303 -4.44 3.24 -11.40
N TYR A 304 -4.79 2.40 -12.38
CA TYR A 304 -3.86 1.51 -13.07
C TYR A 304 -3.42 2.07 -14.41
N VAL A 305 -2.30 1.59 -14.92
CA VAL A 305 -1.83 1.86 -16.28
C VAL A 305 -1.48 0.53 -16.93
N ALA A 306 -2.38 0.06 -17.79
CA ALA A 306 -2.17 -1.08 -18.67
C ALA A 306 -1.58 -0.64 -20.03
N THR A 307 -0.91 -1.56 -20.70
CA THR A 307 -0.54 -1.38 -22.11
C THR A 307 -1.80 -1.32 -22.97
N TYR A 308 -1.68 -0.81 -24.21
CA TYR A 308 -2.82 -0.80 -25.14
C TYR A 308 -3.40 -2.22 -25.33
N GLU A 309 -2.53 -3.23 -25.42
CA GLU A 309 -2.88 -4.62 -25.65
C GLU A 309 -3.56 -5.25 -24.43
N GLU A 310 -3.01 -5.04 -23.23
CA GLU A 310 -3.64 -5.47 -21.96
C GLU A 310 -4.99 -4.76 -21.76
N TYR A 311 -5.10 -3.49 -22.15
CA TYR A 311 -6.34 -2.73 -22.08
C TYR A 311 -7.46 -3.36 -22.91
N GLN A 312 -7.16 -3.95 -24.08
CA GLN A 312 -8.19 -4.57 -24.93
C GLN A 312 -8.91 -5.73 -24.24
N VAL A 313 -8.23 -6.43 -23.32
CA VAL A 313 -8.80 -7.59 -22.60
C VAL A 313 -9.84 -7.14 -21.58
N GLN A 314 -9.70 -5.93 -21.02
CA GLN A 314 -10.61 -5.39 -20.00
C GLN A 314 -10.73 -6.26 -18.73
N ARG A 315 -9.60 -6.80 -18.27
CA ARG A 315 -9.44 -7.24 -16.87
C ARG A 315 -9.50 -6.05 -15.90
N TYR A 316 -9.33 -6.28 -14.61
CA TYR A 316 -9.45 -5.23 -13.60
C TYR A 316 -8.52 -4.03 -13.89
N GLU A 317 -7.27 -4.28 -14.24
CA GLU A 317 -6.25 -3.26 -14.49
C GLU A 317 -6.56 -2.45 -15.77
N GLY A 318 -7.02 -3.11 -16.82
CA GLY A 318 -7.47 -2.48 -18.06
C GLY A 318 -8.74 -1.64 -17.87
N ALA A 319 -9.70 -2.13 -17.08
CA ALA A 319 -10.90 -1.37 -16.71
C ALA A 319 -10.60 -0.19 -15.78
N SER A 320 -9.53 -0.29 -15.00
CA SER A 320 -9.03 0.73 -14.08
C SER A 320 -7.97 1.65 -14.71
N THR A 321 -7.68 1.51 -16.01
CA THR A 321 -6.83 2.44 -16.76
C THR A 321 -7.67 3.65 -17.16
N ILE A 322 -7.75 4.65 -16.27
CA ILE A 322 -8.85 5.63 -16.29
C ILE A 322 -8.79 6.63 -17.45
N TYR A 323 -7.65 6.90 -18.06
CA TYR A 323 -7.53 7.85 -19.18
C TYR A 323 -7.61 7.17 -20.56
N GLY A 324 -8.10 5.93 -20.62
CA GLY A 324 -8.36 5.20 -21.85
C GLY A 324 -7.16 4.41 -22.40
N PRO A 325 -7.27 3.85 -23.61
CA PRO A 325 -6.31 2.88 -24.15
C PRO A 325 -4.90 3.45 -24.39
N HIS A 326 -4.78 4.79 -24.50
CA HIS A 326 -3.52 5.47 -24.79
C HIS A 326 -2.84 6.07 -23.55
N THR A 327 -3.31 5.71 -22.35
CA THR A 327 -2.75 6.22 -21.08
C THR A 327 -1.24 5.97 -20.96
N LEU A 328 -0.77 4.76 -21.27
CA LEU A 328 0.66 4.44 -21.23
C LEU A 328 1.46 5.28 -22.25
N ALA A 329 0.96 5.44 -23.47
CA ALA A 329 1.63 6.22 -24.50
C ALA A 329 1.80 7.69 -24.07
N ALA A 330 0.79 8.27 -23.41
CA ALA A 330 0.87 9.60 -22.83
C ALA A 330 1.97 9.69 -21.76
N TYR A 331 2.05 8.72 -20.85
CA TYR A 331 3.13 8.70 -19.87
C TYR A 331 4.51 8.51 -20.51
N GLN A 332 4.65 7.64 -21.52
CA GLN A 332 5.93 7.49 -22.24
C GLN A 332 6.39 8.82 -22.85
N LYS A 333 5.52 9.49 -23.61
CA LYS A 333 5.80 10.80 -24.20
C LYS A 333 6.15 11.83 -23.13
N GLN A 334 5.37 11.90 -22.06
CA GLN A 334 5.60 12.86 -20.98
C GLN A 334 6.92 12.64 -20.26
N PHE A 335 7.27 11.40 -19.91
CA PHE A 335 8.53 11.11 -19.23
C PHE A 335 9.75 11.21 -20.14
N GLU A 336 9.59 11.02 -21.46
CA GLU A 336 10.62 11.35 -22.44
C GLU A 336 10.91 12.87 -22.45
N ILE A 337 9.87 13.72 -22.40
CA ILE A 337 10.02 15.18 -22.28
C ILE A 337 10.79 15.55 -21.01
N LEU A 338 10.43 14.97 -19.85
CA LEU A 338 11.14 15.21 -18.59
C LEU A 338 12.61 14.74 -18.65
N ALA A 339 12.87 13.59 -19.28
CA ALA A 339 14.22 13.06 -19.45
C ALA A 339 15.06 13.94 -20.39
N GLN A 340 14.47 14.45 -21.47
CA GLN A 340 15.12 15.41 -22.38
C GLN A 340 15.45 16.70 -21.64
N HIS A 341 14.54 17.23 -20.83
CA HIS A 341 14.78 18.41 -20.00
C HIS A 341 16.00 18.22 -19.09
N LEU A 342 16.09 17.08 -18.37
CA LEU A 342 17.21 16.81 -17.47
C LEU A 342 18.56 16.62 -18.18
N THR A 343 18.54 16.09 -19.40
CA THR A 343 19.75 15.72 -20.13
C THR A 343 20.25 16.80 -21.10
N SER A 344 19.35 17.65 -21.62
CA SER A 344 19.68 18.68 -22.62
C SER A 344 19.42 20.12 -22.15
N GLY A 345 18.69 20.31 -21.04
CA GLY A 345 18.36 21.64 -20.54
C GLY A 345 17.30 22.37 -21.38
N SER A 346 16.44 21.64 -22.11
CA SER A 346 15.32 22.23 -22.86
C SER A 346 14.37 23.00 -21.95
N ASN A 347 13.57 23.93 -22.47
CA ASN A 347 12.58 24.63 -21.65
C ASN A 347 11.41 23.68 -21.28
N LEU A 348 11.00 23.70 -20.01
CA LEU A 348 9.85 22.95 -19.49
C LEU A 348 8.87 23.93 -18.85
N SER A 349 7.63 23.96 -19.34
CA SER A 349 6.57 24.79 -18.75
C SER A 349 6.04 24.13 -17.47
N ALA A 350 5.47 24.92 -16.55
CA ALA A 350 4.95 24.41 -15.28
C ALA A 350 3.76 23.44 -15.45
N GLY A 351 2.97 23.62 -16.51
CA GLY A 351 1.71 22.91 -16.71
C GLY A 351 0.51 23.55 -16.00
N PRO A 352 -0.70 22.97 -16.13
CA PRO A 352 -1.90 23.47 -15.46
C PRO A 352 -1.84 23.33 -13.93
N ALA A 353 -2.41 24.27 -13.20
CA ALA A 353 -2.41 24.24 -11.73
C ALA A 353 -3.24 23.07 -11.16
N LEU A 354 -2.78 22.51 -10.04
CA LEU A 354 -3.53 21.50 -9.30
C LEU A 354 -4.65 22.17 -8.47
N PRO A 355 -5.88 21.63 -8.49
CA PRO A 355 -6.95 22.17 -7.67
C PRO A 355 -6.73 21.87 -6.17
N ASN A 356 -7.01 22.84 -5.30
CA ASN A 356 -7.07 22.63 -3.86
C ASN A 356 -8.52 22.41 -3.40
N LEU A 357 -8.82 21.23 -2.87
CA LEU A 357 -10.17 20.82 -2.46
C LEU A 357 -10.32 20.66 -0.94
N LEU A 358 -9.34 21.07 -0.13
CA LEU A 358 -9.35 20.84 1.33
C LEU A 358 -10.58 21.45 2.03
N SER A 359 -11.00 22.65 1.64
CA SER A 359 -12.17 23.32 2.21
C SER A 359 -13.52 22.74 1.77
N LYS A 360 -13.54 21.77 0.84
CA LYS A 360 -14.75 21.18 0.27
C LYS A 360 -15.00 19.74 0.72
N GLN A 361 -14.11 19.16 1.52
CA GLN A 361 -14.21 17.75 1.92
C GLN A 361 -15.43 17.49 2.79
N ILE A 362 -16.23 16.49 2.42
CA ILE A 362 -17.41 16.06 3.17
C ILE A 362 -17.08 14.72 3.85
N SER A 363 -17.40 14.59 5.14
CA SER A 363 -17.21 13.36 5.90
C SER A 363 -18.50 12.94 6.60
N PHE A 364 -18.98 11.74 6.30
CA PHE A 364 -20.10 11.10 6.99
C PHE A 364 -19.66 10.15 8.11
N LYS A 365 -18.34 10.02 8.32
CA LYS A 365 -17.79 9.16 9.37
C LYS A 365 -17.92 9.85 10.71
N THR A 366 -18.81 9.33 11.56
CA THR A 366 -19.01 9.85 12.91
C THR A 366 -17.71 9.90 13.71
N GLY A 367 -17.55 10.94 14.52
CA GLY A 367 -16.46 11.04 15.50
C GLY A 367 -16.64 10.09 16.68
N VAL A 368 -15.78 10.25 17.69
CA VAL A 368 -16.02 9.65 19.00
C VAL A 368 -16.99 10.54 19.76
N VAL A 369 -18.16 10.01 20.14
CA VAL A 369 -19.16 10.78 20.91
C VAL A 369 -18.71 10.87 22.37
N TYR A 370 -18.55 9.72 23.03
CA TYR A 370 -17.96 9.59 24.37
C TYR A 370 -17.51 8.13 24.58
N ASP A 371 -16.75 7.90 25.64
CA ASP A 371 -16.38 6.58 26.14
C ASP A 371 -16.87 6.40 27.58
N GLY A 372 -17.37 5.21 27.88
CA GLY A 372 -17.80 4.81 29.21
C GLY A 372 -17.07 3.55 29.68
N THR A 373 -17.19 3.25 30.97
CA THR A 373 -16.66 2.03 31.58
C THR A 373 -17.79 1.17 32.15
N PRO A 374 -17.59 -0.15 32.31
CA PRO A 374 -18.49 -0.97 33.13
C PRO A 374 -18.59 -0.44 34.56
N LEU A 375 -19.72 -0.70 35.24
CA LEU A 375 -19.95 -0.24 36.61
C LEU A 375 -18.82 -0.73 37.54
N GLY A 376 -18.25 0.19 38.32
CA GLY A 376 -17.15 -0.10 39.25
C GLY A 376 -15.78 -0.33 38.59
N LYS A 377 -15.65 -0.14 37.27
CA LYS A 377 -14.39 -0.23 36.54
C LYS A 377 -13.91 1.14 36.07
N ARG A 378 -12.60 1.26 35.86
CA ARG A 378 -11.91 2.42 35.28
C ARG A 378 -11.27 2.04 33.95
N PHE A 379 -10.97 3.04 33.13
CA PHE A 379 -10.14 2.81 31.94
C PHE A 379 -8.77 2.29 32.35
N GLY A 380 -8.25 1.29 31.63
CA GLY A 380 -7.02 0.59 31.98
C GLY A 380 -7.20 -0.60 32.92
N ASP A 381 -8.37 -0.78 33.54
CA ASP A 381 -8.61 -1.97 34.37
C ASP A 381 -8.55 -3.26 33.51
N VAL A 382 -7.89 -4.29 34.05
CA VAL A 382 -7.81 -5.61 33.41
C VAL A 382 -9.17 -6.31 33.49
N VAL A 383 -9.60 -6.85 32.34
CA VAL A 383 -10.81 -7.68 32.17
C VAL A 383 -10.42 -9.16 32.13
N THR A 384 -9.41 -9.49 31.34
CA THR A 384 -8.82 -10.83 31.25
C THR A 384 -7.33 -10.68 31.43
N ASP A 385 -6.78 -11.28 32.49
CA ASP A 385 -5.36 -11.17 32.81
C ASP A 385 -4.52 -12.28 32.15
N ALA A 386 -3.20 -12.11 32.15
CA ALA A 386 -2.25 -13.12 31.70
C ALA A 386 -2.26 -14.36 32.62
N LYS A 387 -1.93 -15.53 32.06
CA LYS A 387 -1.62 -16.73 32.86
C LYS A 387 -0.34 -16.49 33.65
N GLN A 388 -0.12 -17.26 34.72
CA GLN A 388 1.09 -17.12 35.55
C GLN A 388 2.39 -17.49 34.81
N SER A 389 2.31 -18.37 33.81
CA SER A 389 3.47 -18.81 33.03
C SER A 389 3.10 -19.21 31.61
N TYR A 390 4.07 -19.06 30.71
CA TYR A 390 4.02 -19.43 29.31
C TYR A 390 5.35 -20.05 28.87
N SER A 391 5.32 -20.82 27.79
CA SER A 391 6.50 -21.26 27.04
C SER A 391 6.70 -20.39 25.79
N LYS A 392 7.91 -20.43 25.23
CA LYS A 392 8.18 -19.81 23.92
C LYS A 392 7.27 -20.39 22.84
N GLY A 393 6.89 -19.58 21.86
CA GLY A 393 5.91 -19.93 20.83
C GLY A 393 4.45 -19.89 21.29
N GLU A 394 4.17 -19.79 22.59
CA GLU A 394 2.81 -19.56 23.08
C GLU A 394 2.37 -18.10 22.93
N ARG A 395 1.06 -17.88 23.00
CA ARG A 395 0.44 -16.55 22.91
C ARG A 395 -0.06 -16.08 24.27
N VAL A 396 0.42 -14.92 24.70
CA VAL A 396 -0.16 -14.16 25.81
C VAL A 396 -1.35 -13.35 25.28
N VAL A 397 -2.45 -13.32 26.03
CA VAL A 397 -3.65 -12.55 25.71
C VAL A 397 -4.10 -11.81 26.96
N VAL A 398 -4.16 -10.48 26.88
CA VAL A 398 -4.63 -9.62 27.98
C VAL A 398 -5.69 -8.66 27.44
N THR A 399 -6.78 -8.47 28.17
CA THR A 399 -7.85 -7.56 27.77
C THR A 399 -8.05 -6.47 28.83
N PHE A 400 -8.20 -5.22 28.39
CA PHE A 400 -8.37 -4.04 29.23
C PHE A 400 -9.67 -3.30 28.88
N VAL A 401 -10.26 -2.64 29.87
CA VAL A 401 -11.26 -1.60 29.63
C VAL A 401 -10.59 -0.43 28.91
N SER A 402 -11.14 0.02 27.79
CA SER A 402 -10.48 0.98 26.91
C SER A 402 -11.44 2.04 26.38
N GLY A 403 -10.93 3.25 26.15
CA GLY A 403 -11.57 4.25 25.29
C GLY A 403 -11.35 3.94 23.80
N HIS A 404 -11.94 4.75 22.91
CA HIS A 404 -11.75 4.60 21.47
C HIS A 404 -10.37 5.12 21.01
N PRO A 405 -9.58 4.35 20.23
CA PRO A 405 -8.28 4.76 19.69
C PRO A 405 -8.28 6.07 18.88
N ARG A 406 -9.44 6.49 18.36
CA ARG A 406 -9.57 7.74 17.61
C ARG A 406 -9.50 8.98 18.48
N ASN A 407 -9.51 8.85 19.81
CA ASN A 407 -9.32 9.98 20.70
C ASN A 407 -7.91 10.56 20.64
N ASN A 408 -6.90 9.72 20.43
CA ASN A 408 -5.52 10.13 20.25
C ASN A 408 -4.79 9.02 19.50
N LEU A 409 -4.13 9.37 18.38
CA LEU A 409 -3.42 8.41 17.53
C LEU A 409 -2.12 7.89 18.16
N LEU A 410 -1.65 8.52 19.24
CA LEU A 410 -0.38 8.20 19.91
C LEU A 410 0.83 8.21 18.96
N LEU A 411 0.90 9.21 18.07
CA LEU A 411 2.04 9.37 17.15
C LEU A 411 3.36 9.44 17.95
N GLU A 412 4.38 8.72 17.47
CA GLU A 412 5.66 8.49 18.16
C GLU A 412 5.57 7.80 19.54
N GLY A 413 4.37 7.40 19.95
CA GLY A 413 4.07 6.61 21.14
C GLY A 413 3.73 5.17 20.81
N THR A 414 2.92 4.54 21.67
CA THR A 414 2.45 3.16 21.47
C THR A 414 1.19 2.89 22.29
N TYR A 415 0.27 2.08 21.78
CA TYR A 415 -0.92 1.61 22.49
C TYR A 415 -0.61 0.46 23.47
N LEU A 416 0.55 -0.20 23.34
CA LEU A 416 0.93 -1.31 24.21
C LEU A 416 2.44 -1.44 24.38
N LYS A 417 2.87 -1.98 25.52
CA LYS A 417 4.25 -2.42 25.74
C LYS A 417 4.26 -3.81 26.34
N VAL A 418 5.14 -4.67 25.84
CA VAL A 418 5.60 -5.86 26.54
C VAL A 418 6.87 -5.47 27.27
N GLU A 419 6.89 -5.66 28.58
CA GLU A 419 8.00 -5.27 29.43
C GLU A 419 8.56 -6.48 30.17
N LYS A 420 9.88 -6.64 30.18
CA LYS A 420 10.62 -7.66 30.94
C LYS A 420 11.16 -7.04 32.22
N LEU A 421 11.05 -7.76 33.33
CA LEU A 421 11.65 -7.35 34.60
C LEU A 421 13.17 -7.44 34.51
N GLY A 422 13.84 -6.33 34.82
CA GLY A 422 15.29 -6.21 34.85
C GLY A 422 15.92 -7.09 35.92
N LYS A 423 17.24 -7.30 35.81
CA LYS A 423 18.01 -8.14 36.75
C LYS A 423 18.04 -7.60 38.18
N ASP A 424 17.80 -6.30 38.34
CA ASP A 424 17.66 -5.63 39.64
C ASP A 424 16.34 -5.97 40.38
N GLY A 425 15.40 -6.63 39.69
CA GLY A 425 14.07 -6.95 40.21
C GLY A 425 13.13 -5.74 40.36
N GLN A 426 13.51 -4.57 39.84
CA GLN A 426 12.77 -3.30 40.00
C GLN A 426 12.49 -2.61 38.66
N SER A 427 13.46 -2.56 37.75
CA SER A 427 13.33 -1.92 36.44
C SER A 427 12.56 -2.80 35.44
N TRP A 428 11.97 -2.17 34.44
CA TRP A 428 11.20 -2.83 33.40
C TRP A 428 11.72 -2.40 32.03
N ASP A 429 12.31 -3.34 31.30
CA ASP A 429 12.84 -3.14 29.96
C ASP A 429 11.74 -3.39 28.93
N VAL A 430 11.52 -2.44 28.02
CA VAL A 430 10.54 -2.62 26.94
C VAL A 430 11.14 -3.53 25.87
N VAL A 431 10.51 -4.68 25.63
CA VAL A 431 10.98 -5.66 24.65
C VAL A 431 10.15 -5.68 23.37
N ALA A 432 8.90 -5.22 23.44
CA ALA A 432 8.03 -5.10 22.27
C ALA A 432 7.00 -3.98 22.44
N THR A 433 6.56 -3.39 21.33
CA THR A 433 5.52 -2.37 21.24
C THR A 433 4.47 -2.79 20.20
N ASP A 434 3.45 -1.97 19.96
CA ASP A 434 2.53 -2.14 18.82
C ASP A 434 3.18 -1.99 17.43
N GLY A 435 4.45 -1.58 17.35
CA GLY A 435 5.27 -1.66 16.15
C GLY A 435 5.91 -3.03 15.93
N SER A 436 5.93 -3.89 16.94
CA SER A 436 6.50 -5.25 16.86
C SER A 436 5.51 -6.24 16.25
N TRP A 437 5.94 -7.01 15.25
CA TRP A 437 5.10 -7.98 14.53
C TRP A 437 4.47 -9.06 15.43
N GLU A 438 5.18 -9.44 16.48
CA GLU A 438 4.73 -10.41 17.47
C GLU A 438 3.60 -9.88 18.36
N THR A 439 3.34 -8.57 18.38
CA THR A 439 2.23 -8.00 19.15
C THR A 439 1.06 -7.63 18.24
N LYS A 440 -0.16 -7.65 18.80
CA LYS A 440 -1.37 -7.22 18.08
C LYS A 440 -2.29 -6.48 19.03
N PHE A 441 -2.93 -5.43 18.52
CA PHE A 441 -3.85 -4.56 19.23
C PHE A 441 -5.25 -4.65 18.61
N TYR A 442 -6.20 -5.25 19.33
CA TYR A 442 -7.58 -5.39 18.88
C TYR A 442 -8.49 -4.50 19.71
N TRP A 443 -9.10 -3.49 19.09
CA TRP A 443 -10.14 -2.70 19.75
C TRP A 443 -11.53 -3.21 19.37
N ARG A 444 -12.42 -3.34 20.36
CA ARG A 444 -13.82 -3.74 20.15
C ARG A 444 -14.77 -2.90 20.99
N ARG A 445 -15.85 -2.41 20.36
CA ARG A 445 -17.00 -1.85 21.08
C ARG A 445 -17.77 -2.98 21.77
N THR A 446 -17.99 -2.89 23.07
CA THR A 446 -18.68 -3.93 23.86
C THR A 446 -20.10 -3.54 24.22
N ALA A 447 -20.35 -2.26 24.51
CA ALA A 447 -21.70 -1.74 24.71
C ALA A 447 -21.84 -0.36 24.05
N PRO A 448 -22.39 -0.29 22.82
CA PRO A 448 -22.47 0.96 22.04
C PRO A 448 -23.23 2.09 22.76
N ILE A 449 -24.39 1.77 23.35
CA ILE A 449 -25.25 2.76 24.04
C ILE A 449 -24.51 3.40 25.21
N PHE A 450 -23.71 2.62 25.94
CA PHE A 450 -22.95 3.06 27.12
C PHE A 450 -21.52 3.53 26.80
N GLY A 451 -21.16 3.61 25.52
CA GLY A 451 -19.81 4.01 25.10
C GLY A 451 -18.69 3.05 25.58
N GLN A 452 -19.01 1.82 25.98
CA GLN A 452 -18.02 0.91 26.54
C GLN A 452 -17.25 0.16 25.45
N SER A 453 -15.94 0.09 25.60
CA SER A 453 -15.06 -0.69 24.71
C SER A 453 -13.96 -1.39 25.48
N GLN A 454 -13.35 -2.36 24.81
CA GLN A 454 -12.21 -3.10 25.32
C GLN A 454 -11.11 -3.13 24.26
N VAL A 455 -9.88 -3.28 24.76
CA VAL A 455 -8.71 -3.61 23.96
C VAL A 455 -8.22 -4.99 24.37
N THR A 456 -8.01 -5.87 23.41
CA THR A 456 -7.27 -7.11 23.60
C THR A 456 -5.89 -6.94 22.99
N VAL A 457 -4.86 -7.07 23.82
CA VAL A 457 -3.47 -7.16 23.40
C VAL A 457 -3.07 -8.63 23.33
N THR A 458 -2.44 -9.02 22.23
CA THR A 458 -1.78 -10.33 22.15
C THR A 458 -0.29 -10.16 21.95
N TRP A 459 0.50 -11.06 22.54
CA TRP A 459 1.93 -11.20 22.30
C TRP A 459 2.24 -12.65 21.98
N ASP A 460 2.65 -12.91 20.73
CA ASP A 460 3.18 -14.20 20.27
C ASP A 460 4.63 -14.31 20.72
N ILE A 461 4.91 -15.07 21.79
CA ILE A 461 6.24 -15.10 22.41
C ILE A 461 7.25 -15.65 21.39
N PRO A 462 8.24 -14.83 20.95
CA PRO A 462 9.23 -15.28 19.98
C PRO A 462 10.10 -16.44 20.50
N ASP A 463 10.60 -17.28 19.59
CA ASP A 463 11.50 -18.39 19.95
C ASP A 463 12.84 -17.90 20.54
N ASP A 464 13.26 -16.69 20.19
CA ASP A 464 14.44 -16.00 20.72
C ASP A 464 14.14 -15.17 21.99
N ALA A 465 12.92 -15.18 22.52
CA ALA A 465 12.59 -14.48 23.76
C ALA A 465 13.43 -15.01 24.93
N GLU A 466 13.99 -14.10 25.74
CA GLU A 466 14.74 -14.50 26.92
C GLU A 466 13.79 -14.99 28.02
N PRO A 467 14.09 -16.09 28.73
CA PRO A 467 13.34 -16.47 29.92
C PRO A 467 13.35 -15.34 30.96
N GLY A 468 12.24 -15.18 31.68
CA GLY A 468 12.12 -14.10 32.65
C GLY A 468 10.69 -13.82 33.09
N THR A 469 10.54 -12.76 33.88
CA THR A 469 9.22 -12.25 34.29
C THR A 469 8.85 -11.08 33.41
N TYR A 470 7.63 -11.08 32.92
CA TYR A 470 7.09 -10.10 31.98
C TYR A 470 5.77 -9.51 32.48
N ARG A 471 5.37 -8.40 31.89
CA ARG A 471 4.01 -7.82 31.98
C ARG A 471 3.64 -7.14 30.67
N ILE A 472 2.34 -6.96 30.46
CA ILE A 472 1.79 -6.18 29.35
C ILE A 472 1.18 -4.90 29.90
N ARG A 473 1.54 -3.77 29.29
CA ARG A 473 0.92 -2.47 29.56
C ARG A 473 0.14 -1.99 28.36
N HIS A 474 -0.97 -1.32 28.61
CA HIS A 474 -1.82 -0.68 27.61
C HIS A 474 -1.91 0.83 27.90
N PHE A 475 -1.82 1.64 26.85
CA PHE A 475 -1.96 3.08 26.90
C PHE A 475 -3.11 3.52 26.00
N GLY A 476 -3.91 4.48 26.46
CA GLY A 476 -5.03 4.97 25.67
C GLY A 476 -5.54 6.32 26.15
N HIS A 477 -6.55 6.82 25.44
CA HIS A 477 -7.23 8.06 25.78
C HIS A 477 -8.74 7.83 25.76
N SER A 478 -9.44 8.39 26.75
CA SER A 478 -10.90 8.33 26.87
C SER A 478 -11.51 9.71 26.69
N ARG A 479 -12.68 9.80 26.06
CA ARG A 479 -13.46 11.02 25.92
C ARG A 479 -14.68 11.00 26.83
N ASN A 480 -14.83 11.97 27.71
CA ASN A 480 -16.02 12.07 28.55
C ASN A 480 -17.17 12.81 27.84
N LEU A 481 -18.35 12.89 28.49
CA LEU A 481 -19.53 13.57 27.94
C LEU A 481 -19.33 15.08 27.70
N LEU A 482 -18.38 15.71 28.41
CA LEU A 482 -17.98 17.11 28.21
C LEU A 482 -16.95 17.28 27.07
N GLN A 483 -16.74 16.23 26.26
CA GLN A 483 -15.76 16.18 25.16
C GLN A 483 -14.29 16.33 25.60
N MET A 484 -13.99 16.26 26.89
CA MET A 484 -12.61 16.28 27.38
C MET A 484 -11.96 14.92 27.14
N VAL A 485 -10.75 14.94 26.58
CA VAL A 485 -9.95 13.76 26.31
C VAL A 485 -8.85 13.64 27.37
N SER A 486 -8.76 12.49 28.04
CA SER A 486 -7.79 12.25 29.11
C SER A 486 -7.03 10.94 28.87
N PRO A 487 -5.70 10.92 29.13
CA PRO A 487 -4.90 9.71 29.03
C PRO A 487 -5.21 8.74 30.18
N TYR A 488 -5.01 7.45 29.94
CA TYR A 488 -5.01 6.42 30.98
C TYR A 488 -4.01 5.31 30.61
N GLU A 489 -3.68 4.47 31.58
CA GLU A 489 -2.88 3.27 31.39
C GLU A 489 -3.44 2.09 32.17
N GLY A 490 -3.15 0.89 31.67
CA GLY A 490 -3.48 -0.39 32.30
C GLY A 490 -2.26 -1.29 32.34
N THR A 491 -2.13 -2.11 33.38
CA THR A 491 -1.01 -3.05 33.53
C THR A 491 -1.54 -4.43 33.92
N SER A 492 -1.13 -5.47 33.20
CA SER A 492 -1.46 -6.86 33.52
C SER A 492 -0.80 -7.33 34.81
N GLY A 493 -1.23 -8.48 35.33
CA GLY A 493 -0.44 -9.28 36.24
C GLY A 493 0.92 -9.66 35.64
N ARG A 494 1.88 -9.98 36.51
CA ARG A 494 3.20 -10.48 36.09
C ARG A 494 3.09 -11.94 35.69
N PHE A 495 3.80 -12.33 34.64
CA PHE A 495 3.85 -13.72 34.17
C PHE A 495 5.27 -14.15 33.82
N LYS A 496 5.56 -15.45 33.91
CA LYS A 496 6.86 -15.99 33.55
C LYS A 496 6.87 -16.52 32.11
N VAL A 497 7.95 -16.27 31.38
CA VAL A 497 8.28 -16.97 30.14
C VAL A 497 9.38 -17.98 30.47
N ASN A 498 9.06 -19.25 30.27
CA ASN A 498 9.95 -20.37 30.49
C ASN A 498 10.78 -20.67 29.22
N PRO A 499 11.90 -21.41 29.35
CA PRO A 499 12.73 -21.82 28.22
C PRO A 499 11.97 -22.46 27.07
#